data_AF-A0A9X1JYE0-F1
#
_entry.id   AF-A0A9X1JYE0-F1
#
_cell.length_a   1.000
_cell.length_b   1.000
_cell.length_c   1.000
_cell.angle_alpha   90.00
_cell.angle_beta   90.00
_cell.angle_gamma   90.00
#
_symmetry.space_group_name_H-M   'P 1'
#
loop_
_entity.id
_entity.type
_entity.pdbx_description
1 polymer ?
#
loop_
_entity_poly.entity_id
_entity_poly.type
_entity_poly.pdbx_seq_one_letter_code
_entity_poly.pdbx_strand_id
1 'polypeptide(L)' 'MATERTFNVSSLASGVYMVQIQSESAQTVKRLIRR' A
#
# COMPACT_ATOMS: atom_id res chain seq x y z
N MET A 1 -20.01 -1.02 5.13
CA MET A 1 -19.34 -1.86 4.11
C MET A 1 -17.93 -1.29 3.95
N ALA A 2 -16.89 -2.04 4.33
CA ALA A 2 -15.52 -1.59 4.13
C ALA A 2 -15.21 -1.67 2.64
N THR A 3 -15.01 -0.52 1.98
CA THR A 3 -14.60 -0.48 0.58
C THR A 3 -13.16 -0.98 0.50
N GLU A 4 -12.97 -2.24 0.14
CA GLU A 4 -11.66 -2.79 -0.14
C GLU A 4 -11.10 -2.10 -1.39
N ARG A 5 -9.97 -1.40 -1.24
CA ARG A 5 -9.29 -0.70 -2.33
C ARG A 5 -8.01 -1.44 -2.68
N THR A 6 -8.00 -2.05 -3.87
CA THR A 6 -6.84 -2.79 -4.39
C THR A 6 -5.98 -1.88 -5.25
N PHE A 7 -4.67 -1.89 -5.01
CA PHE A 7 -3.69 -1.16 -5.82
C PHE A 7 -2.78 -2.16 -6.53
N ASN A 8 -2.73 -2.09 -7.86
CA ASN A 8 -1.79 -2.88 -8.63
C ASN A 8 -0.41 -2.21 -8.61
N VAL A 9 0.57 -2.90 -8.05
CA VAL A 9 1.95 -2.42 -7.94
C VAL A 9 2.87 -3.04 -8.98
N SER A 10 2.36 -3.82 -9.94
CA SER A 10 3.15 -4.58 -10.93
C SER A 10 4.11 -3.71 -11.75
N SER A 11 3.79 -2.45 -11.99
CA SER A 11 4.61 -1.50 -12.74
C SER A 11 5.73 -0.84 -11.94
N LEU A 12 5.75 -0.99 -10.62
CA LEU A 12 6.86 -0.48 -9.80
C LEU A 12 8.14 -1.26 -10.10
N ALA A 13 9.24 -0.54 -10.21
CA ALA A 13 10.57 -1.12 -10.29
C ALA A 13 10.89 -1.95 -9.04
N SER A 14 11.89 -2.84 -9.14
CA SER A 14 12.40 -3.55 -7.98
C SER A 14 12.98 -2.56 -6.96
N GLY A 15 12.61 -2.72 -5.70
CA GLY A 15 12.95 -1.76 -4.66
C GLY A 15 12.15 -1.92 -3.38
N VAL A 16 12.41 -1.03 -2.43
CA VAL A 16 11.71 -0.97 -1.14
C VAL A 16 10.86 0.29 -1.09
N TYR A 17 9.57 0.12 -0.81
CA TYR A 17 8.59 1.20 -0.79
C TYR A 17 7.90 1.28 0.57
N MET A 18 7.62 2.50 0.99
CA MET A 18 6.77 2.76 2.15
C MET A 18 5.34 2.98 1.66
N VAL A 19 4.42 2.16 2.15
CA VAL A 19 3.00 2.21 1.80
C VAL A 19 2.25 2.77 3.00
N GLN A 20 1.59 3.90 2.79
CA GLN A 20 0.73 4.52 3.78
C GLN A 20 -0.73 4.22 3.42
N ILE A 21 -1.44 3.56 4.33
CA ILE A 21 -2.85 3.24 4.18
C ILE A 21 -3.60 4.15 5.15
N GLN A 22 -4.48 4.99 4.61
CA GLN A 22 -5.31 5.92 5.36
C GLN A 22 -6.77 5.53 5.20
N SER A 23 -7.49 5.53 6.32
CA SER A 23 -8.94 5.54 6.39
C SER A 23 -9.40 6.76 7.21
N GLU A 24 -10.70 7.02 7.24
CA GLU A 24 -11.27 8.13 8.01
C GLU A 24 -10.94 8.04 9.52
N SER A 25 -10.73 6.83 10.05
CA SER A 25 -10.53 6.58 11.49
C SER A 25 -9.16 6.03 11.85
N ALA A 26 -8.29 5.72 10.88
CA ALA A 26 -6.99 5.11 11.14
C ALA A 26 -5.95 5.40 10.06
N GLN A 27 -4.69 5.37 10.47
CA GLN A 27 -3.53 5.38 9.58
C GLN A 27 -2.62 4.21 9.93
N THR A 28 -2.15 3.48 8.92
CA THR A 28 -1.13 2.46 9.08
C THR A 28 -0.05 2.61 8.01
N VAL A 29 1.17 2.25 8.36
CA VAL A 29 2.33 2.28 7.46
C VAL A 29 2.87 0.87 7.34
N LYS A 30 3.09 0.42 6.10
CA LYS A 30 3.69 -0.87 5.78
C LYS A 30 4.88 -0.70 4.85
N ARG A 31 5.76 -1.70 4.86
CA ARG A 31 6.87 -1.81 3.93
C ARG A 31 6.52 -2.81 2.83
N LEU A 32 6.60 -2.37 1.58
CA LEU A 32 6.50 -3.23 0.40
C LEU A 32 7.92 -3.48 -0.13
N ILE A 33 8.27 -4.75 -0.29
CA ILE A 33 9.52 -5.15 -0.93
C ILE A 33 9.15 -5.72 -2.29
N ARG A 34 9.52 -5.01 -3.36
CA ARG A 34 9.36 -5.49 -4.72
C ARG A 34 10.67 -6.10 -5.20
N ARG A 35 10.63 -7.41 -5.46
CA ARG A 35 11.71 -8.15 -6.12
C ARG A 35 11.52 -8.06 -7.62
#